data_AF-A0A5D0V825-F1
#
_entry.id   AF-A0A5D0V825-F1
#
_cell.length_a   1.000
_cell.length_b   1.000
_cell.length_c   1.000
_cell.angle_alpha   90.00
_cell.angle_beta   90.00
_cell.angle_gamma   90.00
#
_symmetry.space_group_name_H-M   'P 1'
#
loop_
_entity.id
_entity.type
_entity.pdbx_description
1 polymer ?
#
loop_
_entity_poly.entity_id
_entity_poly.type
_entity_poly.pdbx_seq_one_letter_code
_entity_poly.pdbx_strand_id
1 'polypeptide(L)' 'MAKKALILKAAAKPKFSVRAYTRCQRCGRPKAVYRKFGLCRVCIREMAHRGELPGVSKASW' A
#
# COMPACT_ATOMS: atom_id res chain seq x y z
N MET A 1 3.15 3.64 -13.65
CA MET A 1 3.18 2.47 -12.74
C MET A 1 4.50 2.43 -11.96
N ALA A 2 4.53 1.77 -10.80
CA ALA A 2 5.78 1.63 -10.03
C ALA A 2 6.80 0.76 -10.79
N LYS A 3 8.08 1.17 -10.80
CA LYS A 3 9.15 0.39 -11.46
C LYS A 3 9.30 -0.99 -10.78
N LYS A 4 9.24 -2.07 -11.56
CA LYS A 4 9.38 -3.47 -11.08
C LYS A 4 10.65 -3.68 -10.25
N ALA A 5 11.78 -3.16 -10.73
CA ALA A 5 13.06 -3.23 -10.01
C ALA A 5 12.98 -2.66 -8.57
N LEU A 6 12.24 -1.56 -8.39
CA LEU A 6 12.10 -0.96 -7.07
C LEU A 6 11.12 -1.71 -6.16
N ILE A 7 10.15 -2.44 -6.73
CA ILE A 7 9.25 -3.32 -5.97
C ILE A 7 10.07 -4.49 -5.41
N LEU A 8 10.86 -5.14 -6.28
CA LEU A 8 11.75 -6.24 -5.88
C LEU A 8 12.77 -5.80 -4.82
N LYS A 9 13.39 -4.62 -5.00
CA LYS A 9 14.31 -4.04 -4.01
C LYS A 9 13.65 -3.83 -2.64
N ALA A 10 12.38 -3.42 -2.61
CA ALA A 10 11.68 -3.18 -1.35
C ALA A 10 11.21 -4.48 -0.67
N ALA A 11 10.96 -5.54 -1.44
CA ALA A 11 10.64 -6.86 -0.92
C ALA A 11 11.87 -7.60 -0.37
N ALA A 12 13.06 -7.32 -0.91
CA ALA A 12 14.31 -7.88 -0.42
C ALA A 12 14.68 -7.34 0.97
N LYS A 13 15.32 -8.18 1.79
CA LYS A 13 15.85 -7.79 3.10
C LYS A 13 16.94 -6.71 2.92
N PRO A 14 16.77 -5.50 3.48
CA PRO A 14 17.78 -4.46 3.36
C PRO A 14 19.00 -4.74 4.26
N LYS A 15 20.19 -4.26 3.86
CA LYS A 15 21.42 -4.34 4.67
C LYS A 15 21.29 -3.68 6.04
N PHE A 16 20.50 -2.60 6.13
CA PHE A 16 20.23 -1.88 7.37
C PHE A 16 18.71 -1.76 7.53
N SER A 17 18.21 -2.02 8.75
CA SER A 17 16.77 -2.00 9.07
C SER A 17 16.11 -0.66 8.72
N VAL A 18 16.81 0.45 8.95
CA VAL A 18 16.34 1.82 8.65
C VAL A 18 16.02 2.08 7.17
N ARG A 19 16.52 1.24 6.26
CA ARG A 19 16.25 1.38 4.81
C ARG A 19 14.93 0.76 4.39
N ALA A 20 14.26 0.02 5.26
CA ALA A 20 12.95 -0.55 4.97
C ALA A 20 11.90 0.58 4.85
N TYR A 21 11.09 0.52 3.80
CA TYR A 21 9.99 1.46 3.58
C TYR A 21 8.79 0.74 2.99
N THR A 22 7.60 1.27 3.26
CA THR A 22 6.35 0.65 2.83
C THR A 22 6.03 0.94 1.37
N ARG A 23 5.56 -0.08 0.66
CA ARG A 23 4.95 0.06 -0.67
C ARG A 23 3.55 -0.52 -0.65
N CYS A 24 2.67 0.03 -1.49
CA CYS A 24 1.36 -0.55 -1.73
C CYS A 24 1.50 -1.95 -2.34
N GLN A 25 0.84 -2.94 -1.76
CA GLN A 25 0.88 -4.33 -2.23
C GLN A 25 0.24 -4.52 -3.61
N ARG A 26 -0.76 -3.71 -3.97
CA ARG A 26 -1.46 -3.80 -5.26
C ARG A 26 -0.74 -3.09 -6.41
N CYS A 27 -0.32 -1.84 -6.19
CA CYS A 27 0.22 -0.98 -7.27
C CYS A 27 1.69 -0.58 -7.11
N GLY A 28 2.34 -0.96 -6.00
CA GLY A 28 3.75 -0.67 -5.74
C GLY A 28 4.07 0.80 -5.38
N ARG A 29 3.05 1.65 -5.14
CA ARG A 29 3.25 3.07 -4.79
C ARG A 29 4.03 3.20 -3.47
N PRO A 30 5.10 4.02 -3.41
CA PRO A 30 5.95 4.14 -2.22
C PRO A 30 5.48 5.18 -1.19
N LYS A 31 4.42 5.95 -1.50
CA LYS A 31 3.93 7.05 -0.66
C LYS A 31 2.45 6.86 -0.33
N ALA A 32 2.04 7.43 0.81
CA ALA A 32 0.67 7.39 1.32
C ALA A 32 0.14 5.95 1.41
N VAL A 33 0.94 5.06 2.00
CA VAL A 33 0.60 3.65 2.25
C VAL A 33 0.11 3.52 3.68
N TYR A 34 -1.11 3.03 3.87
CA TYR A 34 -1.67 2.79 5.19
C TYR A 34 -1.19 1.44 5.70
N ARG A 35 -0.51 1.43 6.86
CA ARG A 35 0.07 0.21 7.43
C ARG A 35 -0.97 -0.88 7.73
N LYS A 36 -2.16 -0.49 8.23
CA LYS A 36 -3.27 -1.41 8.52
C LYS A 36 -3.71 -2.24 7.31
N PHE A 37 -3.72 -1.63 6.13
CA PHE A 37 -4.24 -2.25 4.91
C PHE A 37 -3.14 -2.70 3.93
N GLY A 38 -1.90 -2.21 4.09
CA GLY A 38 -0.83 -2.47 3.10
C GLY A 38 -1.07 -1.81 1.74
N LEU A 39 -2.03 -0.88 1.64
CA LEU A 39 -2.50 -0.29 0.40
C LEU A 39 -2.26 1.22 0.37
N CYS A 40 -2.13 1.80 -0.83
CA CYS A 40 -2.06 3.26 -0.97
C CYS A 40 -3.45 3.90 -0.91
N ARG A 41 -3.50 5.21 -0.65
CA ARG A 41 -4.75 6.00 -0.59
C ARG A 41 -5.71 5.81 -1.78
N VAL A 42 -5.18 5.55 -2.98
CA VAL A 42 -6.00 5.37 -4.20
C VAL A 42 -6.60 3.97 -4.22
N CYS A 43 -5.76 2.94 -4.04
CA CYS A 43 -6.23 1.56 -4.02
C CYS A 43 -7.22 1.29 -2.88
N ILE A 44 -7.00 1.88 -1.70
CA ILE A 44 -7.95 1.77 -0.59
C ILE A 44 -9.30 2.35 -0.99
N ARG A 45 -9.31 3.55 -1.58
CA ARG A 45 -10.57 4.19 -2.00
C ARG A 45 -11.31 3.34 -3.03
N GLU A 46 -10.61 2.83 -4.05
CA GLU A 46 -11.19 1.95 -5.07
C GLU A 46 -11.72 0.64 -4.51
N MET A 47 -11.02 0.02 -3.55
CA MET A 47 -11.44 -1.24 -2.94
C MET A 47 -12.58 -1.03 -1.94
N ALA A 48 -12.54 0.04 -1.15
CA ALA A 48 -13.61 0.43 -0.25
C ALA A 48 -14.91 0.71 -1.01
N HIS A 49 -14.84 1.44 -2.13
CA HIS A 49 -16.03 1.69 -2.96
C HIS A 49 -16.57 0.43 -3.65
N ARG A 50 -15.72 -0.55 -3.94
CA ARG A 50 -16.13 -1.86 -4.47
C ARG A 50 -16.61 -2.84 -3.40
N GLY A 51 -16.52 -2.48 -2.11
CA GLY A 51 -16.88 -3.37 -1.00
C GLY A 51 -15.88 -4.50 -0.74
N GLU A 52 -14.68 -4.46 -1.35
CA GLU A 52 -13.64 -5.49 -1.18
C GLU A 52 -12.92 -5.38 0.18
N LEU A 53 -13.09 -4.25 0.90
CA LEU A 53 -12.52 -4.04 2.23
C LEU A 53 -13.59 -4.31 3.31
N PRO A 54 -13.51 -5.43 4.05
CA PRO A 54 -14.52 -5.79 5.04
C PRO A 54 -14.53 -4.77 6.19
N GLY A 55 -15.73 -4.37 6.61
CA GLY A 55 -15.93 -3.43 7.71
C GLY A 55 -15.56 -1.97 7.39
N VAL A 56 -15.29 -1.63 6.12
CA VAL A 56 -15.04 -0.25 5.70
C VAL A 56 -16.29 0.31 5.02
N SER A 57 -16.87 1.35 5.61
CA SER A 57 -17.97 2.13 5.04
C SER A 57 -17.55 3.60 4.83
N LYS A 58 -18.32 4.35 4.06
CA LYS A 58 -18.17 5.81 4.00
C LYS A 58 -18.57 6.39 5.37
N ALA A 59 -17.64 7.10 6.01
CA ALA A 59 -17.93 7.79 7.26
C ALA A 59 -18.82 9.02 6.99
N SER A 60 -19.88 9.15 7.77
CA SER A 60 -20.73 10.34 7.88
C SER A 60 -21.01 10.50 9.36
N TRP A 61 -20.57 11.61 9.95
CA TRP A 61 -20.90 11.99 11.31
C TRP A 61 -21.92 13.13 11.27
#